data_AF-A0A1Y0BU75-F1
#
_entry.id   AF-A0A1Y0BU75-F1
#
_cell.length_a   1.000
_cell.length_b   1.000
_cell.length_c   1.000
_cell.angle_alpha   90.00
_cell.angle_beta   90.00
_cell.angle_gamma   90.00
#
_symmetry.space_group_name_H-M   'P 1'
#
loop_
_entity.id
_entity.type
_entity.pdbx_description
1 polymer ?
#
loop_
_entity_poly.entity_id
_entity_poly.type
_entity_poly.pdbx_seq_one_letter_code
_entity_poly.pdbx_strand_id
1 'polypeptide(L)'
;REDDSFEIRRELGNAQIVQNDLLHIIKWYSHDEKLFDAVIRLLVNLTQPAILCFNNTVPTEKTIRNIYIEIESILQSYKEAFVDEELFNALTQKLGDLLKLDWEHRQEEDRLLIERILILIRNVLHVPPNEDREQRTDDDATVHDQVIWAIHCTGLEDLLLYIASSEDERNFSMHILEIVSLMFREQNPEILASAGVQRSMTEKEKDERELEMVREQEKLQKLANVKRFSTRHSRFGGTFVVHNMKSISDREVIYHKPLKDVNEMTFDSTKKPKKKPKNRQPL
;
A
#
# COMPACT_ATOMS: atom_id res chain seq x y z
N ARG A 1 4.23 -14.63 -26.74
CA ARG A 1 5.31 -13.91 -26.05
C ARG A 1 4.78 -12.50 -25.86
N GLU A 2 4.70 -12.02 -24.63
CA GLU A 2 4.36 -10.61 -24.36
C GLU A 2 5.43 -9.72 -24.99
N ASP A 3 5.01 -8.55 -25.46
CA ASP A 3 5.88 -7.47 -25.88
C ASP A 3 6.35 -6.65 -24.67
N ASP A 4 7.28 -5.71 -24.87
CA ASP A 4 7.80 -4.85 -23.80
C ASP A 4 6.71 -3.93 -23.19
N SER A 5 5.50 -3.90 -23.77
CA SER A 5 4.37 -3.09 -23.31
C SER A 5 3.43 -3.84 -22.36
N PHE A 6 3.61 -5.17 -22.20
CA PHE A 6 2.78 -6.05 -21.37
C PHE A 6 1.30 -5.92 -21.71
N GLU A 7 0.98 -5.80 -23.00
CA GLU A 7 -0.37 -5.50 -23.50
C GLU A 7 -1.40 -6.52 -23.00
N ILE A 8 -1.09 -7.82 -23.12
CA ILE A 8 -2.00 -8.92 -22.75
C ILE A 8 -2.40 -8.83 -21.27
N ARG A 9 -1.41 -8.75 -20.36
CA ARG A 9 -1.68 -8.59 -18.92
C ARG A 9 -2.55 -7.38 -18.63
N ARG A 10 -2.28 -6.25 -19.29
CA ARG A 10 -3.02 -5.00 -19.09
C ARG A 10 -4.45 -5.10 -19.60
N GLU A 11 -4.67 -5.69 -20.77
CA GLU A 11 -6.00 -5.94 -21.31
C GLU A 11 -6.81 -6.84 -20.39
N LEU A 12 -6.22 -7.94 -19.90
CA LEU A 12 -6.87 -8.86 -18.96
C LEU A 12 -7.22 -8.16 -17.62
N GLY A 13 -6.31 -7.30 -17.13
CA GLY A 13 -6.55 -6.52 -15.92
C GLY A 13 -7.63 -5.45 -16.08
N ASN A 14 -7.62 -4.73 -17.20
CA ASN A 14 -8.63 -3.73 -17.53
C ASN A 14 -10.01 -4.36 -17.76
N ALA A 15 -10.06 -5.59 -18.28
CA ALA A 15 -11.29 -6.38 -18.41
C ALA A 15 -11.72 -7.05 -17.09
N GLN A 16 -10.92 -6.96 -16.02
CA GLN A 16 -11.18 -7.55 -14.71
C GLN A 16 -11.43 -9.06 -14.74
N ILE A 17 -10.72 -9.79 -15.61
CA ILE A 17 -10.90 -11.23 -15.82
C ILE A 17 -10.56 -12.02 -14.56
N VAL A 18 -9.59 -11.58 -13.77
CA VAL A 18 -9.26 -12.22 -12.49
C VAL A 18 -10.48 -12.19 -11.58
N GLN A 19 -11.03 -11.00 -11.34
CA GLN A 19 -12.12 -10.76 -10.40
C GLN A 19 -13.43 -11.40 -10.84
N ASN A 20 -13.79 -11.24 -12.12
CA ASN A 20 -15.11 -11.59 -12.63
C ASN A 20 -15.22 -13.01 -13.20
N ASP A 21 -14.10 -13.70 -13.41
CA ASP A 21 -14.09 -15.04 -14.00
C ASP A 21 -13.22 -16.01 -13.21
N LEU A 22 -11.90 -15.76 -13.14
CA LEU A 22 -10.94 -16.74 -12.64
C LEU A 22 -11.16 -17.09 -11.17
N LEU A 23 -11.39 -16.10 -10.32
CA LEU A 23 -11.66 -16.35 -8.90
C LEU A 23 -12.95 -17.13 -8.70
N HIS A 24 -14.00 -16.84 -9.47
CA HIS A 24 -15.24 -17.61 -9.43
C HIS A 24 -15.06 -19.05 -9.91
N ILE A 25 -14.22 -19.28 -10.93
CA ILE A 25 -13.90 -20.64 -11.39
C ILE A 25 -13.23 -21.44 -10.27
N ILE A 26 -12.25 -20.86 -9.56
CA ILE A 26 -11.60 -21.50 -8.41
C ILE A 26 -12.60 -21.88 -7.32
N LYS A 27 -13.56 -20.99 -7.02
CA LYS A 27 -14.57 -21.24 -5.98
C LYS A 27 -15.57 -22.32 -6.34
N TRP A 28 -16.13 -22.27 -7.54
CA TRP A 28 -17.31 -23.08 -7.91
C TRP A 28 -16.96 -24.34 -8.71
N TYR A 29 -15.79 -24.39 -9.34
CA TYR A 29 -15.37 -25.49 -10.21
C TYR A 29 -14.08 -26.17 -9.73
N SER A 30 -13.81 -26.14 -8.42
CA SER A 30 -12.64 -26.76 -7.79
C SER A 30 -12.52 -28.28 -7.99
N HIS A 31 -13.62 -28.95 -8.35
CA HIS A 31 -13.66 -30.38 -8.63
C HIS A 31 -13.07 -30.75 -10.00
N ASP A 32 -12.99 -29.81 -10.94
CA ASP A 32 -12.28 -30.03 -12.22
C ASP A 32 -10.80 -29.72 -12.02
N GLU A 33 -10.04 -30.78 -11.73
CA GLU A 33 -8.59 -30.74 -11.47
C GLU A 33 -7.79 -30.02 -12.57
N LYS A 34 -8.15 -30.26 -13.85
CA LYS A 34 -7.42 -29.68 -14.98
C LYS A 34 -7.71 -28.21 -15.12
N LEU A 35 -8.97 -27.82 -14.96
CA LEU A 35 -9.37 -26.43 -14.99
C LEU A 35 -8.78 -25.68 -13.80
N PHE A 36 -8.82 -26.25 -12.60
CA PHE A 36 -8.25 -25.67 -11.40
C PHE A 36 -6.74 -25.42 -11.57
N ASP A 37 -5.96 -26.41 -11.99
CA ASP A 37 -4.51 -26.22 -12.24
C ASP A 37 -4.25 -25.14 -13.30
N ALA A 38 -5.01 -25.14 -14.40
CA ALA A 38 -4.86 -24.14 -15.45
C ALA A 38 -5.14 -22.71 -14.94
N VAL A 39 -6.18 -22.54 -14.13
CA VAL A 39 -6.54 -21.24 -13.54
C VAL A 39 -5.51 -20.81 -12.51
N ILE A 40 -5.06 -21.71 -11.63
CA ILE A 40 -3.99 -21.40 -10.67
C ILE A 40 -2.71 -20.95 -11.38
N ARG A 41 -2.30 -21.65 -12.45
CA ARG A 41 -1.13 -21.25 -13.26
C ARG A 41 -1.30 -19.85 -13.86
N LEU A 42 -2.49 -19.54 -14.36
CA LEU A 42 -2.78 -18.22 -14.91
C LEU A 42 -2.78 -17.14 -13.83
N LEU A 43 -3.39 -17.41 -12.67
CA LEU A 43 -3.41 -16.50 -11.52
C LEU A 43 -2.00 -16.22 -11.01
N VAL A 44 -1.14 -17.24 -10.88
CA VAL A 44 0.28 -17.06 -10.51
C VAL A 44 0.99 -16.13 -11.49
N ASN A 45 0.76 -16.28 -12.79
CA ASN A 45 1.34 -15.38 -13.79
C ASN A 45 0.79 -13.96 -13.66
N LEU A 46 -0.52 -13.79 -13.57
CA LEU A 46 -1.19 -12.49 -13.54
C LEU A 46 -0.94 -11.71 -12.23
N THR A 47 -0.61 -12.40 -11.15
CA THR A 47 -0.30 -11.81 -9.83
C THR A 47 1.19 -11.57 -9.60
N GLN A 48 2.07 -11.90 -10.57
CA GLN A 48 3.51 -11.68 -10.44
C GLN A 48 3.82 -10.20 -10.11
N PRO A 49 4.71 -9.92 -9.12
CA PRO A 49 5.13 -8.56 -8.79
C PRO A 49 5.60 -7.78 -10.00
N ALA A 50 5.07 -6.56 -10.18
CA ALA A 50 5.37 -5.71 -11.32
C ALA A 50 6.88 -5.54 -11.55
N ILE A 51 7.67 -5.40 -10.49
CA ILE A 51 9.12 -5.21 -10.59
C ILE A 51 9.85 -6.37 -11.31
N LEU A 52 9.30 -7.59 -11.24
CA LEU A 52 9.86 -8.74 -11.95
C LEU A 52 9.60 -8.67 -13.46
N CYS A 53 8.51 -8.02 -13.89
CA CYS A 53 8.26 -7.73 -15.30
C CYS A 53 9.33 -6.78 -15.87
N PHE A 54 9.94 -5.93 -15.05
CA PHE A 54 10.93 -4.93 -15.46
C PHE A 54 12.35 -5.24 -14.96
N ASN A 55 12.74 -6.52 -14.97
CA ASN A 55 14.09 -7.00 -14.63
C ASN A 55 14.60 -6.51 -13.27
N ASN A 56 13.75 -6.51 -12.25
CA ASN A 56 14.06 -6.04 -10.89
C ASN A 56 14.43 -4.54 -10.81
N THR A 57 13.98 -3.73 -11.75
CA THR A 57 14.25 -2.29 -11.77
C THR A 57 13.00 -1.47 -12.01
N VAL A 58 12.83 -0.37 -11.29
CA VAL A 58 11.73 0.57 -11.52
C VAL A 58 12.07 1.42 -12.75
N PRO A 59 11.25 1.42 -13.80
CA PRO A 59 11.53 2.18 -15.01
C PRO A 59 11.59 3.69 -14.75
N THR A 60 12.59 4.35 -15.33
CA THR A 60 12.76 5.82 -15.25
C THR A 60 12.18 6.54 -16.45
N GLU A 61 12.13 5.88 -17.61
CA GLU A 61 11.51 6.41 -18.82
C GLU A 61 10.01 6.57 -18.62
N LYS A 62 9.48 7.76 -18.93
CA LYS A 62 8.09 8.13 -18.65
C LYS A 62 7.05 7.14 -19.18
N THR A 63 7.20 6.67 -20.42
CA THR A 63 6.22 5.78 -21.06
C THR A 63 6.17 4.43 -20.35
N ILE A 64 7.34 3.81 -20.16
CA ILE A 64 7.49 2.51 -19.50
C ILE A 64 7.11 2.62 -18.01
N ARG A 65 7.42 3.74 -17.37
CA ARG A 65 7.02 4.02 -15.98
C ARG A 65 5.50 4.10 -15.83
N ASN A 66 4.79 4.68 -16.79
CA ASN A 66 3.32 4.69 -16.75
C ASN A 66 2.75 3.27 -16.86
N ILE A 67 3.34 2.42 -17.71
CA ILE A 67 2.96 1.00 -17.84
C ILE A 67 3.21 0.26 -16.51
N TYR A 68 4.37 0.48 -15.88
CA TYR A 68 4.69 -0.09 -14.57
C TYR A 68 3.63 0.28 -13.51
N ILE A 69 3.29 1.58 -13.40
CA ILE A 69 2.29 2.07 -12.45
C ILE A 69 0.90 1.48 -12.74
N GLU A 70 0.54 1.33 -14.02
CA GLU A 70 -0.73 0.71 -14.41
C GLU A 70 -0.79 -0.76 -13.98
N ILE A 71 0.29 -1.52 -14.20
CA ILE A 71 0.39 -2.92 -13.75
C ILE A 71 0.29 -3.00 -12.21
N GLU A 72 0.97 -2.11 -11.47
CA GLU A 72 0.84 -2.08 -10.01
C GLU A 72 -0.60 -1.79 -9.56
N SER A 73 -1.28 -0.85 -10.22
CA SER A 73 -2.69 -0.55 -9.93
C SER A 73 -3.61 -1.73 -10.22
N ILE A 74 -3.35 -2.49 -11.29
CA ILE A 74 -4.07 -3.74 -11.60
C ILE A 74 -3.81 -4.78 -10.50
N LEU A 75 -2.56 -4.99 -10.08
CA LEU A 75 -2.23 -5.93 -9.00
C LEU A 75 -2.92 -5.57 -7.68
N GLN A 76 -3.01 -4.27 -7.36
CA GLN A 76 -3.77 -3.78 -6.19
C GLN A 76 -5.26 -4.13 -6.31
N SER A 77 -5.85 -3.96 -7.49
CA SER A 77 -7.25 -4.39 -7.74
C SER A 77 -7.44 -5.90 -7.64
N TYR A 78 -6.42 -6.69 -7.95
CA TYR A 78 -6.45 -8.13 -7.72
C TYR A 78 -6.41 -8.42 -6.22
N LYS A 79 -5.47 -7.83 -5.46
CA LYS A 79 -5.37 -8.05 -4.00
C LYS A 79 -6.68 -7.73 -3.27
N GLU A 80 -7.37 -6.66 -3.65
CA GLU A 80 -8.71 -6.35 -3.13
C GLU A 80 -9.72 -7.47 -3.37
N ALA A 81 -9.71 -8.07 -4.57
CA ALA A 81 -10.60 -9.19 -4.89
C ALA A 81 -10.23 -10.50 -4.19
N PHE A 82 -9.01 -10.60 -3.66
CA PHE A 82 -8.60 -11.72 -2.79
C PHE A 82 -9.09 -11.56 -1.35
N VAL A 83 -9.73 -10.45 -0.97
CA VAL A 83 -10.48 -10.36 0.29
C VAL A 83 -11.78 -11.17 0.17
N ASP A 84 -11.63 -12.49 0.13
CA ASP A 84 -12.71 -13.45 -0.12
C ASP A 84 -12.43 -14.76 0.64
N GLU A 85 -13.22 -15.01 1.70
CA GLU A 85 -13.10 -16.20 2.55
C GLU A 85 -13.44 -17.49 1.78
N GLU A 86 -14.41 -17.47 0.86
CA GLU A 86 -14.77 -18.65 0.07
C GLU A 86 -13.63 -19.07 -0.86
N LEU A 87 -12.93 -18.08 -1.43
CA LEU A 87 -11.75 -18.31 -2.26
C LEU A 87 -10.63 -18.97 -1.46
N PHE A 88 -10.29 -18.40 -0.30
CA PHE A 88 -9.26 -18.97 0.57
C PHE A 88 -9.65 -20.34 1.10
N ASN A 89 -10.94 -20.59 1.36
CA ASN A 89 -11.41 -21.92 1.76
C ASN A 89 -11.18 -22.93 0.62
N ALA A 90 -11.48 -22.59 -0.63
CA ALA A 90 -11.22 -23.47 -1.78
C ALA A 90 -9.72 -23.79 -1.93
N LEU A 91 -8.85 -22.78 -1.78
CA LEU A 91 -7.39 -22.97 -1.80
C LEU A 91 -6.90 -23.85 -0.64
N THR A 92 -7.43 -23.63 0.56
CA THR A 92 -7.06 -24.35 1.79
C THR A 92 -7.46 -25.81 1.73
N GLN A 93 -8.69 -26.11 1.29
CA GLN A 93 -9.13 -27.49 1.09
C GLN A 93 -8.24 -28.20 0.08
N LYS A 94 -7.94 -27.54 -1.05
CA LYS A 94 -7.11 -28.14 -2.09
C LYS A 94 -5.68 -28.41 -1.63
N LEU A 95 -5.06 -27.43 -0.97
CA LEU A 95 -3.72 -27.57 -0.40
C LEU A 95 -3.69 -28.66 0.67
N GLY A 96 -4.70 -28.68 1.56
CA GLY A 96 -4.83 -29.69 2.60
C GLY A 96 -4.96 -31.11 2.03
N ASP A 97 -5.75 -31.29 0.97
CA ASP A 97 -5.89 -32.59 0.30
C ASP A 97 -4.58 -33.08 -0.33
N LEU A 98 -3.80 -32.18 -0.92
CA LEU A 98 -2.47 -32.51 -1.44
C LEU A 98 -1.49 -32.86 -0.31
N LEU A 99 -1.54 -32.13 0.81
CA LEU A 99 -0.66 -32.36 1.97
C LEU A 99 -1.00 -33.64 2.75
N LYS A 100 -2.25 -34.12 2.68
CA LYS A 100 -2.65 -35.42 3.25
C LYS A 100 -1.99 -36.60 2.53
N LEU A 101 -1.58 -36.42 1.26
CA LEU A 101 -0.81 -37.43 0.55
C LEU A 101 0.58 -37.52 1.18
N ASP A 102 1.06 -38.76 1.33
CA ASP A 102 2.43 -39.01 1.75
C ASP A 102 3.42 -38.41 0.73
N TRP A 103 4.45 -37.73 1.22
CA TRP A 103 5.34 -36.89 0.41
C TRP A 103 6.10 -37.71 -0.65
N GLU A 104 6.39 -38.98 -0.36
CA GLU A 104 7.01 -39.93 -1.30
C GLU A 104 6.08 -40.33 -2.44
N HIS A 105 4.76 -40.34 -2.17
CA HIS A 105 3.73 -40.79 -3.10
C HIS A 105 3.16 -39.67 -3.97
N ARG A 106 3.40 -38.40 -3.63
CA ARG A 106 3.00 -37.24 -4.43
C ARG A 106 3.69 -37.25 -5.79
N GLN A 107 2.89 -37.13 -6.85
CA GLN A 107 3.39 -36.98 -8.21
C GLN A 107 4.02 -35.59 -8.40
N GLU A 108 4.75 -35.42 -9.50
CA GLU A 108 5.33 -34.11 -9.86
C GLU A 108 4.25 -33.04 -10.01
N GLU A 109 3.10 -33.39 -10.59
CA GLU A 109 1.96 -32.48 -10.75
C GLU A 109 1.40 -32.01 -9.40
N ASP A 110 1.31 -32.90 -8.41
CA ASP A 110 0.86 -32.56 -7.06
C ASP A 110 1.81 -31.54 -6.40
N ARG A 111 3.13 -31.78 -6.52
CA ARG A 111 4.17 -30.90 -5.97
C ARG A 111 4.15 -29.52 -6.64
N LEU A 112 4.00 -29.49 -7.96
CA LEU A 112 3.87 -28.24 -8.72
C LEU A 112 2.61 -27.47 -8.36
N LEU A 113 1.49 -28.16 -8.08
CA LEU A 113 0.26 -27.49 -7.66
C LEU A 113 0.39 -26.89 -6.26
N ILE A 114 1.00 -27.61 -5.30
CA ILE A 114 1.34 -27.07 -3.98
C ILE A 114 2.18 -25.80 -4.14
N GLU A 115 3.27 -25.87 -4.92
CA GLU A 115 4.16 -24.75 -5.16
C GLU A 115 3.42 -23.55 -5.75
N ARG A 116 2.56 -23.76 -6.76
CA ARG A 116 1.78 -22.68 -7.38
C ARG A 116 0.79 -22.04 -6.43
N ILE A 117 0.12 -22.81 -5.56
CA ILE A 117 -0.79 -22.26 -4.55
C ILE A 117 0.01 -21.36 -3.58
N LEU A 118 1.18 -21.82 -3.11
CA LEU A 118 2.05 -21.02 -2.24
C LEU A 118 2.55 -19.75 -2.94
N ILE A 119 2.97 -19.84 -4.21
CA ILE A 119 3.39 -18.67 -5.00
C ILE A 119 2.23 -17.68 -5.18
N LEU A 120 1.00 -18.16 -5.41
CA LEU A 120 -0.16 -17.30 -5.53
C LEU A 120 -0.41 -16.51 -4.24
N ILE A 121 -0.40 -17.19 -3.09
CA ILE A 121 -0.55 -16.55 -1.77
C ILE A 121 0.56 -15.52 -1.55
N ARG A 122 1.82 -15.90 -1.84
CA ARG A 122 2.98 -15.01 -1.74
C ARG A 122 2.82 -13.77 -2.62
N ASN A 123 2.40 -13.94 -3.87
CA ASN A 123 2.19 -12.86 -4.82
C ASN A 123 1.14 -11.86 -4.31
N VAL A 124 0.00 -12.36 -3.81
CA VAL A 124 -1.09 -11.53 -3.28
C VAL A 124 -0.61 -10.72 -2.07
N LEU A 125 0.09 -11.34 -1.13
CA LEU A 125 0.64 -10.64 0.04
C LEU A 125 1.77 -9.64 -0.34
N HIS A 126 2.49 -9.90 -1.43
CA HIS A 126 3.57 -9.04 -1.92
C HIS A 126 3.06 -7.71 -2.49
N VAL A 127 1.83 -7.64 -3.02
CA VAL A 127 1.32 -6.41 -3.65
C VAL A 127 1.37 -5.24 -2.64
N PRO A 128 2.02 -4.11 -3.02
CA PRO A 128 2.19 -2.98 -2.11
C PRO A 128 0.86 -2.24 -1.86
N PRO A 129 0.70 -1.62 -0.68
CA PRO A 129 -0.48 -0.83 -0.35
C PRO A 129 -0.61 0.41 -1.26
N ASN A 130 -1.83 0.96 -1.35
CA ASN A 130 -2.09 2.20 -2.07
C ASN A 130 -2.92 3.15 -1.21
N GLU A 131 -2.25 4.00 -0.44
CA GLU A 131 -2.89 4.93 0.50
C GLU A 131 -3.90 5.87 -0.18
N ASP A 132 -3.61 6.34 -1.39
CA ASP A 132 -4.49 7.25 -2.15
C ASP A 132 -5.81 6.56 -2.56
N ARG A 133 -5.76 5.25 -2.82
CA ARG A 133 -6.89 4.46 -3.30
C ARG A 133 -7.72 3.88 -2.14
N GLU A 134 -7.07 3.47 -1.06
CA GLU A 134 -7.75 2.85 0.08
C GLU A 134 -8.62 3.85 0.85
N GLN A 135 -8.29 5.14 0.84
CA GLN A 135 -9.09 6.25 1.44
C GLN A 135 -9.65 5.92 2.84
N ARG A 136 -8.84 5.25 3.66
CA ARG A 136 -9.27 4.70 4.96
C ARG A 136 -9.55 5.80 5.96
N THR A 137 -10.53 5.55 6.83
CA THR A 137 -10.66 6.25 8.10
C THR A 137 -9.77 5.58 9.16
N ASP A 138 -9.47 6.27 10.26
CA ASP A 138 -8.49 5.81 11.26
C ASP A 138 -8.79 4.41 11.86
N ASP A 139 -10.04 3.93 11.77
CA ASP A 139 -10.49 2.65 12.33
C ASP A 139 -10.58 1.50 11.31
N ASP A 140 -10.33 1.75 10.01
CA ASP A 140 -10.50 0.72 8.96
C ASP A 140 -9.26 -0.18 8.82
N ALA A 141 -9.49 -1.50 8.84
CA ALA A 141 -8.47 -2.51 8.56
C ALA A 141 -7.91 -2.37 7.14
N THR A 142 -6.59 -2.54 6.98
CA THR A 142 -5.95 -2.47 5.65
C THR A 142 -6.45 -3.61 4.76
N VAL A 143 -6.36 -3.46 3.43
CA VAL A 143 -6.65 -4.58 2.50
C VAL A 143 -5.73 -5.77 2.81
N HIS A 144 -4.50 -5.50 3.26
CA HIS A 144 -3.58 -6.54 3.66
C HIS A 144 -4.05 -7.31 4.90
N ASP A 145 -4.50 -6.62 5.94
CA ASP A 145 -5.07 -7.22 7.15
C ASP A 145 -6.35 -8.01 6.84
N GLN A 146 -7.18 -7.52 5.91
CA GLN A 146 -8.37 -8.25 5.46
C GLN A 146 -8.03 -9.55 4.72
N VAL A 147 -6.96 -9.57 3.92
CA VAL A 147 -6.45 -10.81 3.32
C VAL A 147 -5.91 -11.76 4.40
N ILE A 148 -5.15 -11.25 5.37
CA ILE A 148 -4.65 -12.06 6.50
C ILE A 148 -5.82 -12.63 7.31
N TRP A 149 -6.89 -11.86 7.49
CA TRP A 149 -8.10 -12.32 8.15
C TRP A 149 -8.78 -13.47 7.38
N ALA A 150 -8.85 -13.39 6.05
CA ALA A 150 -9.37 -14.48 5.23
C ALA A 150 -8.50 -15.76 5.29
N ILE A 151 -7.17 -15.60 5.34
CA ILE A 151 -6.23 -16.71 5.62
C ILE A 151 -6.58 -17.34 6.97
N HIS A 152 -6.75 -16.52 8.02
CA HIS A 152 -7.09 -16.94 9.38
C HIS A 152 -8.42 -17.71 9.47
N CYS A 153 -9.50 -17.14 8.95
CA CYS A 153 -10.83 -17.76 9.00
C CYS A 153 -10.89 -19.13 8.33
N THR A 154 -10.00 -19.39 7.37
CA THR A 154 -10.02 -20.63 6.58
C THR A 154 -9.07 -21.70 7.12
N GLY A 155 -8.22 -21.37 8.10
CA GLY A 155 -7.22 -22.28 8.67
C GLY A 155 -6.02 -22.50 7.76
N LEU A 156 -5.80 -21.62 6.77
CA LEU A 156 -4.65 -21.72 5.88
C LEU A 156 -3.33 -21.52 6.66
N GLU A 157 -3.32 -20.71 7.71
CA GLU A 157 -2.14 -20.52 8.56
C GLU A 157 -1.71 -21.80 9.26
N ASP A 158 -2.63 -22.69 9.60
CA ASP A 158 -2.29 -23.98 10.22
C ASP A 158 -1.56 -24.88 9.21
N LEU A 159 -1.95 -24.84 7.92
CA LEU A 159 -1.24 -25.53 6.85
C LEU A 159 0.14 -24.92 6.61
N LEU A 160 0.26 -23.58 6.61
CA LEU A 160 1.55 -22.90 6.49
C LEU A 160 2.49 -23.28 7.64
N LEU A 161 1.97 -23.34 8.87
CA LEU A 161 2.72 -23.74 10.06
C LEU A 161 3.14 -25.22 10.00
N TYR A 162 2.27 -26.09 9.50
CA TYR A 162 2.60 -27.50 9.24
C TYR A 162 3.76 -27.62 8.24
N ILE A 163 3.68 -26.94 7.08
CA ILE A 163 4.75 -26.95 6.08
C ILE A 163 6.05 -26.40 6.68
N ALA A 164 5.98 -25.34 7.50
CA ALA A 164 7.13 -24.72 8.15
C ALA A 164 7.87 -25.68 9.11
N SER A 165 7.12 -26.58 9.76
CA SER A 165 7.63 -27.45 10.84
C SER A 165 7.92 -28.88 10.41
N SER A 166 7.45 -29.29 9.23
CA SER A 166 7.65 -30.64 8.69
C SER A 166 9.00 -30.77 7.97
N GLU A 167 9.76 -31.82 8.30
CA GLU A 167 11.01 -32.14 7.58
C GLU A 167 10.74 -32.63 6.15
N ASP A 168 9.59 -33.25 5.92
CA ASP A 168 9.18 -33.80 4.63
C ASP A 168 8.82 -32.68 3.63
N GLU A 169 8.45 -31.50 4.13
CA GLU A 169 8.02 -30.35 3.32
C GLU A 169 9.12 -29.29 3.13
N ARG A 170 10.37 -29.60 3.48
CA ARG A 170 11.50 -28.65 3.42
C ARG A 170 11.69 -27.96 2.07
N ASN A 171 11.29 -28.59 0.97
CA ASN A 171 11.34 -28.01 -0.37
C ASN A 171 10.51 -26.73 -0.52
N PHE A 172 9.51 -26.53 0.34
CA PHE A 172 8.65 -25.35 0.34
C PHE A 172 9.09 -24.27 1.35
N SER A 173 10.15 -24.50 2.13
CA SER A 173 10.58 -23.62 3.22
C SER A 173 10.80 -22.15 2.80
N MET A 174 11.38 -21.90 1.62
CA MET A 174 11.58 -20.53 1.13
C MET A 174 10.26 -19.83 0.80
N HIS A 175 9.29 -20.56 0.24
CA HIS A 175 7.94 -20.01 -0.01
C HIS A 175 7.27 -19.63 1.31
N ILE A 176 7.35 -20.50 2.31
CA ILE A 176 6.78 -20.23 3.63
C ILE A 176 7.47 -19.04 4.31
N LEU A 177 8.80 -18.94 4.23
CA LEU A 177 9.53 -17.81 4.79
C LEU A 177 9.10 -16.48 4.16
N GLU A 178 8.95 -16.44 2.84
CA GLU A 178 8.45 -15.24 2.13
C GLU A 178 7.01 -14.92 2.53
N ILE A 179 6.12 -15.91 2.56
CA ILE A 179 4.72 -15.72 2.95
C ILE A 179 4.63 -15.15 4.37
N VAL A 180 5.29 -15.78 5.34
CA VAL A 180 5.27 -15.32 6.75
C VAL A 180 5.87 -13.92 6.87
N SER A 181 7.00 -13.65 6.20
CA SER A 181 7.59 -12.30 6.20
C SER A 181 6.63 -11.26 5.63
N LEU A 182 5.88 -11.62 4.57
CA LEU A 182 4.90 -10.75 3.96
C LEU A 182 3.65 -10.58 4.82
N MET A 183 3.19 -11.59 5.56
CA MET A 183 2.06 -11.47 6.50
C MET A 183 2.32 -10.43 7.59
N PHE A 184 3.58 -10.29 8.02
CA PHE A 184 3.95 -9.33 9.08
C PHE A 184 4.56 -8.03 8.54
N ARG A 185 4.54 -7.78 7.23
CA ARG A 185 5.28 -6.65 6.62
C ARG A 185 4.80 -5.26 7.07
N GLU A 186 3.53 -5.14 7.45
CA GLU A 186 2.90 -3.88 7.91
C GLU A 186 2.85 -3.78 9.44
N GLN A 187 3.46 -4.75 10.15
CA GLN A 187 3.40 -4.84 11.61
C GLN A 187 4.69 -4.35 12.26
N ASN A 188 4.55 -3.66 13.40
CA ASN A 188 5.68 -3.37 14.28
C ASN A 188 5.82 -4.52 15.31
N PRO A 189 6.98 -5.19 15.40
CA PRO A 189 7.17 -6.34 16.28
C PRO A 189 6.91 -6.05 17.76
N GLU A 190 7.29 -4.86 18.26
CA GLU A 190 7.09 -4.49 19.65
C GLU A 190 5.60 -4.31 19.98
N ILE A 191 4.87 -3.61 19.10
CA ILE A 191 3.41 -3.43 19.23
C ILE A 191 2.73 -4.79 19.17
N LEU A 192 3.09 -5.64 18.20
CA LEU A 192 2.50 -6.96 18.03
C LEU A 192 2.74 -7.88 19.25
N ALA A 193 3.95 -7.88 19.83
CA ALA A 193 4.27 -8.67 21.01
C ALA A 193 3.46 -8.25 22.26
N SER A 194 3.04 -6.99 22.31
CA SER A 194 2.18 -6.45 23.36
C SER A 194 0.67 -6.54 23.03
N ALA A 195 0.32 -6.89 21.80
CA ALA A 195 -1.07 -6.96 21.35
C ALA A 195 -1.83 -8.05 22.13
N GLY A 196 -3.00 -7.70 22.65
CA GLY A 196 -3.83 -8.60 23.46
C GLY A 196 -3.39 -8.73 24.93
N VAL A 197 -2.23 -8.20 25.34
CA VAL A 197 -1.88 -8.08 26.75
C VAL A 197 -2.68 -6.91 27.35
N GLN A 198 -3.36 -7.13 28.48
CA GLN A 198 -3.99 -6.02 29.20
C GLN A 198 -2.93 -5.01 29.61
N ARG A 199 -2.94 -3.83 28.96
CA ARG A 199 -2.03 -2.74 29.28
C ARG A 199 -2.09 -2.43 30.77
N SER A 200 -0.91 -2.34 31.39
CA SER A 200 -0.82 -2.00 32.80
C SER A 200 -1.39 -0.60 33.07
N MET A 201 -1.94 -0.35 34.26
CA MET A 201 -2.42 0.99 34.64
C MET A 201 -1.33 2.06 34.47
N THR A 202 -0.09 1.71 34.79
CA THR A 202 1.09 2.58 34.64
C THR A 202 1.41 2.95 33.20
N GLU A 203 1.19 2.04 32.26
CA GLU A 203 1.41 2.27 30.83
C GLU A 203 0.33 3.18 30.26
N LYS A 204 -0.94 2.95 30.63
CA LYS A 204 -2.05 3.85 30.27
C LYS A 204 -1.84 5.27 30.77
N GLU A 205 -1.42 5.44 32.03
CA GLU A 205 -1.12 6.75 32.62
C GLU A 205 0.09 7.44 31.96
N LYS A 206 1.02 6.67 31.40
CA LYS A 206 2.17 7.20 30.65
C LYS A 206 1.73 7.69 29.28
N ASP A 207 0.97 6.87 28.55
CA ASP A 207 0.41 7.22 27.23
C ASP A 207 -0.50 8.46 27.33
N GLU A 208 -1.34 8.54 28.37
CA GLU A 208 -2.22 9.69 28.61
C GLU A 208 -1.41 10.97 28.83
N ARG A 209 -0.33 10.90 29.62
CA ARG A 209 0.59 12.02 29.82
C ARG A 209 1.31 12.42 28.53
N GLU A 210 1.75 11.45 27.73
CA GLU A 210 2.38 11.74 26.43
C GLU A 210 1.40 12.42 25.47
N LEU A 211 0.15 11.93 25.40
CA LEU A 211 -0.92 12.54 24.62
C LEU A 211 -1.24 13.97 25.09
N GLU A 212 -1.27 14.20 26.40
CA GLU A 212 -1.47 15.54 26.97
C GLU A 212 -0.34 16.50 26.58
N MET A 213 0.92 16.05 26.67
CA MET A 213 2.08 16.86 26.25
C MET A 213 2.02 17.21 24.77
N VAL A 214 1.70 16.25 23.89
CA VAL A 214 1.57 16.49 22.44
C VAL A 214 0.42 17.47 22.16
N ARG A 215 -0.74 17.29 22.83
CA ARG A 215 -1.90 18.18 22.70
C ARG A 215 -1.55 19.61 23.15
N GLU A 216 -0.77 19.76 24.21
CA GLU A 216 -0.37 21.08 24.70
C GLU A 216 0.63 21.76 23.74
N GLN A 217 1.58 21.00 23.20
CA GLN A 217 2.48 21.50 22.15
C GLN A 217 1.71 21.95 20.90
N GLU A 218 0.76 21.15 20.41
CA GLU A 218 -0.08 21.49 19.27
C GLU A 218 -0.89 22.78 19.55
N LYS A 219 -1.47 22.90 20.75
CA LYS A 219 -2.22 24.09 21.18
C LYS A 219 -1.33 25.33 21.21
N LEU A 220 -0.11 25.22 21.73
CA LEU A 220 0.86 26.32 21.73
C LEU A 220 1.26 26.71 20.30
N GLN A 221 1.48 25.74 19.41
CA GLN A 221 1.80 25.99 18.01
C GLN A 221 0.63 26.66 17.28
N LYS A 222 -0.60 26.21 17.52
CA LYS A 222 -1.82 26.82 17.00
C LYS A 222 -1.99 28.25 17.48
N LEU A 223 -1.77 28.51 18.77
CA LEU A 223 -1.80 29.87 19.33
C LEU A 223 -0.69 30.76 18.73
N ALA A 224 0.52 30.24 18.56
CA ALA A 224 1.62 30.96 17.93
C ALA A 224 1.29 31.30 16.47
N ASN A 225 0.68 30.36 15.74
CA ASN A 225 0.21 30.58 14.38
C ASN A 225 -0.90 31.65 14.33
N VAL A 226 -1.91 31.57 15.20
CA VAL A 226 -2.96 32.60 15.29
C VAL A 226 -2.38 33.98 15.62
N LYS A 227 -1.39 34.08 16.52
CA LYS A 227 -0.70 35.35 16.82
C LYS A 227 0.11 35.88 15.62
N ARG A 228 0.60 34.99 14.76
CA ARG A 228 1.40 35.33 13.57
C ARG A 228 0.55 35.78 12.38
N PHE A 229 -0.74 35.46 12.34
CA PHE A 229 -1.62 35.78 11.23
C PHE A 229 -2.68 36.82 11.64
N SER A 230 -3.03 37.71 10.72
CA SER A 230 -4.07 38.71 10.95
C SER A 230 -5.41 38.03 11.19
N THR A 231 -6.16 38.48 12.19
CA THR A 231 -7.56 38.08 12.43
C THR A 231 -8.52 38.55 11.33
N ARG A 232 -8.05 39.39 10.39
CA ARG A 232 -8.86 39.95 9.31
C ARG A 232 -8.66 39.14 8.04
N HIS A 233 -9.71 39.08 7.21
CA HIS A 233 -9.68 38.36 5.94
C HIS A 233 -8.55 38.88 5.02
N SER A 234 -8.08 38.04 4.11
CA SER A 234 -6.94 38.31 3.22
C SER A 234 -7.08 39.56 2.33
N ARG A 235 -8.30 40.09 2.17
CA ARG A 235 -8.59 41.31 1.39
C ARG A 235 -8.66 42.58 2.25
N PHE A 236 -8.46 42.47 3.57
CA PHE A 236 -8.37 43.62 4.45
C PHE A 236 -6.97 44.25 4.28
N GLY A 237 -6.87 45.21 3.36
CA GLY A 237 -5.62 45.92 3.06
C GLY A 237 -5.31 46.96 4.13
N GLY A 238 -4.25 46.74 4.91
CA GLY A 238 -3.63 47.79 5.73
C GLY A 238 -2.57 48.53 4.91
N THR A 239 -2.44 49.84 5.10
CA THR A 239 -1.40 50.64 4.42
C THR A 239 -0.34 51.04 5.43
N PHE A 240 0.91 50.65 5.16
CA PHE A 240 2.07 50.90 6.00
C PHE A 240 3.07 51.79 5.26
N VAL A 241 3.83 52.58 6.01
CA VAL A 241 4.97 53.35 5.47
C VAL A 241 6.25 52.73 6.02
N VAL A 242 7.13 52.30 5.12
CA VAL A 242 8.42 51.70 5.48
C VAL A 242 9.45 52.83 5.56
N HIS A 243 9.85 53.14 6.79
CA HIS A 243 10.87 54.13 7.08
C HIS A 243 12.25 53.63 6.64
N ASN A 244 13.14 54.54 6.28
CA ASN A 244 14.50 54.25 5.78
C ASN A 244 14.56 53.46 4.46
N MET A 245 13.46 53.38 3.71
CA MET A 245 13.44 52.85 2.35
C MET A 245 12.79 53.86 1.40
N LYS A 246 13.56 54.31 0.41
CA LYS A 246 13.10 55.30 -0.57
C LYS A 246 12.44 54.63 -1.77
N SER A 247 11.32 55.21 -2.20
CA SER A 247 10.61 54.86 -3.43
C SER A 247 11.30 55.48 -4.65
N ILE A 248 10.82 55.13 -5.84
CA ILE A 248 11.22 55.74 -7.12
C ILE A 248 11.03 57.26 -7.16
N SER A 249 10.21 57.83 -6.27
CA SER A 249 9.91 59.25 -6.16
C SER A 249 10.64 59.95 -5.00
N ASP A 250 11.70 59.34 -4.47
CA ASP A 250 12.51 59.83 -3.32
C ASP A 250 11.75 60.00 -1.98
N ARG A 251 10.46 59.62 -1.95
CA ARG A 251 9.62 59.55 -0.75
C ARG A 251 9.66 58.15 -0.14
N GLU A 252 9.25 58.03 1.13
CA GLU A 252 9.17 56.73 1.81
C GLU A 252 8.21 55.76 1.10
N VAL A 253 8.52 54.47 1.18
CA VAL A 253 7.78 53.43 0.46
C VAL A 253 6.50 53.05 1.19
N ILE A 254 5.39 53.01 0.44
CA ILE A 254 4.10 52.56 0.93
C ILE A 254 3.93 51.06 0.64
N TYR A 255 3.48 50.29 1.63
CA TYR A 255 3.25 48.86 1.52
C TYR A 255 1.87 48.46 2.03
N HIS A 256 1.15 47.61 1.29
CA HIS A 256 -0.27 47.33 1.55
C HIS A 256 -0.54 45.97 2.22
N LYS A 257 0.49 45.30 2.73
CA LYS A 257 0.38 44.01 3.41
C LYS A 257 1.13 44.05 4.75
N PRO A 258 0.61 43.40 5.80
CA PRO A 258 1.38 43.23 7.02
C PRO A 258 2.57 42.31 6.72
N LEU A 259 3.78 42.79 7.02
CA LEU A 259 5.02 42.00 6.91
C LEU A 259 5.42 41.51 8.29
N LYS A 260 5.90 40.26 8.38
CA LYS A 260 6.54 39.73 9.60
C LYS A 260 7.98 40.22 9.71
N ASP A 261 8.67 40.33 8.58
CA ASP A 261 10.01 40.89 8.43
C ASP A 261 10.04 41.80 7.19
N VAL A 262 10.76 42.92 7.28
CA VAL A 262 10.99 43.85 6.16
C VAL A 262 11.74 43.15 5.02
N ASN A 263 12.54 42.12 5.31
CA ASN A 263 13.24 41.32 4.29
C ASN A 263 12.28 40.48 3.42
N GLU A 264 11.05 40.23 3.87
CA GLU A 264 10.02 39.50 3.11
C GLU A 264 9.20 40.43 2.19
N MET A 265 9.57 41.71 2.10
CA MET A 265 8.87 42.70 1.30
C MET A 265 8.96 42.38 -0.19
N THR A 266 7.82 42.00 -0.78
CA THR A 266 7.70 41.73 -2.21
C THR A 266 6.64 42.61 -2.86
N PHE A 267 7.03 43.25 -3.98
CA PHE A 267 6.13 44.03 -4.85
C PHE A 267 5.62 43.22 -6.04
N ASP A 268 6.09 41.97 -6.18
CA ASP A 268 5.76 41.11 -7.31
C ASP A 268 4.47 40.33 -7.11
N SER A 269 3.81 40.48 -5.95
CA SER A 269 2.62 39.70 -5.61
C SER A 269 1.38 39.96 -6.49
N THR A 270 1.34 41.07 -7.24
CA THR A 270 0.31 41.36 -8.24
C THR A 270 0.75 41.05 -9.67
N LYS A 271 2.03 40.72 -9.87
CA LYS A 271 2.55 40.34 -11.20
C LYS A 271 2.06 38.92 -11.51
N LYS A 272 1.56 38.71 -12.73
CA LYS A 272 1.24 37.36 -13.20
C LYS A 272 2.49 36.48 -13.10
N PRO A 273 2.46 35.36 -12.36
CA PRO A 273 3.61 34.49 -12.25
C PRO A 273 3.97 33.96 -13.64
N LYS A 274 5.27 33.98 -13.97
CA LYS A 274 5.74 33.35 -15.21
C LYS A 274 5.43 31.85 -15.14
N LYS A 275 4.81 31.29 -16.18
CA LYS A 275 4.56 29.86 -16.29
C LYS A 275 5.89 29.11 -16.09
N LYS A 276 6.01 28.34 -15.00
CA LYS A 276 7.13 27.42 -14.82
C LYS A 276 6.86 26.16 -15.64
N PRO A 277 7.79 25.74 -16.51
CA PRO A 277 7.66 24.45 -17.20
C PRO A 277 7.57 23.32 -16.18
N LYS A 278 6.77 22.28 -16.48
CA LYS A 278 6.40 21.21 -15.53
C LYS A 278 7.61 20.51 -14.86
N ASN A 279 8.75 20.47 -15.54
CA ASN A 279 10.00 19.90 -15.04
C ASN A 279 10.73 20.73 -13.97
N ARG A 280 10.24 21.92 -13.62
CA ARG A 280 10.84 22.83 -12.62
C ARG A 280 9.85 23.26 -11.53
N GLN A 281 8.74 22.55 -11.40
CA GLN A 281 7.83 22.75 -10.27
C GLN A 281 8.35 21.96 -9.06
N PRO A 282 8.28 22.51 -7.84
CA PRO A 282 8.62 21.75 -6.65
C PRO A 282 7.69 20.55 -6.54
N LEU A 283 8.26 19.41 -6.13
CA LEU A 283 7.53 18.19 -5.77
C LEU A 283 6.61 18.46 -4.58
#